data_AF-A0A376S7E9-F1
#
_entry.id   AF-A0A376S7E9-F1
#
_cell.length_a   1.000
_cell.length_b   1.000
_cell.length_c   1.000
_cell.angle_alpha   90.00
_cell.angle_beta   90.00
_cell.angle_gamma   90.00
#
_symmetry.space_group_name_H-M   'P 1'
#
loop_
_entity.id
_entity.type
_entity.pdbx_description
1 polymer ?
#
loop_
_entity_poly.entity_id
_entity_poly.type
_entity_poly.pdbx_seq_one_letter_code
_entity_poly.pdbx_strand_id
1 'polypeptide(L)'
;MIQYLNVFFYDIYPYICATVFFLGSWLRYDYGQYTWRASSSQMLDKRGMVIWSNLFHIGILGIFFGHLFGHVKRRTGMYAWFLPVAAKQLMAMVLGGICGVLTLIGGAGLLWRRLTNQRVRATSTTPDIIIMSILLIQCLLGLIPYRFQHSILMVAK
;
A
#
# COMPACT_ATOMS: atom_id res chain seq x y z
N MET A 1 12.54 -28.92 0.59
CA MET A 1 11.58 -28.17 -0.26
C MET A 1 11.25 -26.78 0.31
N ILE A 2 10.77 -26.68 1.56
CA ILE A 2 10.39 -25.38 2.18
C ILE A 2 11.58 -24.39 2.27
N GLN A 3 12.78 -24.88 2.57
CA GLN A 3 13.97 -24.00 2.60
C GLN A 3 14.33 -23.40 1.22
N TYR A 4 14.21 -24.17 0.14
CA TYR A 4 14.42 -23.65 -1.22
C TYR A 4 13.40 -22.55 -1.56
N LEU A 5 12.13 -22.74 -1.18
CA LEU A 5 11.10 -21.72 -1.37
C LEU A 5 11.40 -20.46 -0.54
N ASN A 6 11.87 -20.59 0.70
CA ASN A 6 12.23 -19.44 1.54
C ASN A 6 13.38 -18.62 0.92
N VAL A 7 14.47 -19.28 0.51
CA VAL A 7 15.59 -18.58 -0.15
C VAL A 7 15.12 -17.90 -1.43
N PHE A 8 14.28 -18.58 -2.22
CA PHE A 8 13.74 -18.00 -3.44
C PHE A 8 12.90 -16.74 -3.19
N PHE A 9 11.94 -16.78 -2.26
CA PHE A 9 11.03 -15.65 -2.02
C PHE A 9 11.64 -14.49 -1.23
N TYR A 10 12.53 -14.77 -0.26
CA TYR A 10 13.07 -13.72 0.62
C TYR A 10 14.45 -13.21 0.19
N ASP A 11 15.27 -14.03 -0.47
CA ASP A 11 16.59 -13.60 -0.93
C ASP A 11 16.59 -13.22 -2.41
N ILE A 12 16.05 -14.06 -3.30
CA ILE A 12 16.20 -13.85 -4.76
C ILE A 12 15.13 -12.92 -5.33
N TYR A 13 13.86 -13.22 -5.07
CA TYR A 13 12.70 -12.49 -5.58
C TYR A 13 12.73 -10.96 -5.36
N PRO A 14 13.13 -10.41 -4.18
CA PRO A 14 13.15 -8.96 -3.99
C PRO A 14 14.11 -8.25 -4.94
N TYR A 15 15.25 -8.86 -5.29
CA TYR A 15 16.18 -8.27 -6.26
C TYR A 15 15.61 -8.28 -7.67
N ILE A 16 14.96 -9.38 -8.09
CA ILE A 16 14.29 -9.44 -9.40
C ILE A 16 13.22 -8.35 -9.51
N CYS A 17 12.37 -8.21 -8.49
CA CYS A 17 11.35 -7.16 -8.46
C CYS A 17 11.95 -5.75 -8.49
N ALA A 18 13.02 -5.50 -7.73
CA ALA A 18 13.69 -4.21 -7.73
C ALA A 18 14.30 -3.89 -9.10
N THR A 19 15.00 -4.84 -9.72
CA THR A 19 15.60 -4.68 -11.05
C THR A 19 14.52 -4.36 -12.09
N VAL A 20 13.41 -5.11 -12.12
CA VAL A 20 12.29 -4.86 -13.04
C VAL A 20 11.61 -3.52 -12.75
N PHE A 21 11.46 -3.14 -11.49
CA PHE A 21 10.88 -1.85 -11.11
C PHE A 21 11.71 -0.67 -11.61
N PHE A 22 13.03 -0.68 -11.38
CA PHE A 22 13.91 0.40 -11.80
C PHE A 22 14.09 0.45 -13.33
N LEU A 23 14.43 -0.67 -13.97
CA LEU A 23 14.62 -0.72 -15.43
C LEU A 23 13.30 -0.48 -16.18
N GLY A 24 12.20 -1.07 -15.70
CA GLY A 24 10.88 -0.86 -16.30
C GLY A 24 10.42 0.60 -16.19
N SER A 25 10.67 1.24 -15.05
CA SER A 25 10.36 2.67 -14.88
C SER A 25 11.24 3.55 -15.77
N TRP A 26 12.53 3.24 -15.88
CA TRP A 26 13.45 3.96 -16.76
C TRP A 26 13.03 3.83 -18.22
N LEU A 27 12.86 2.61 -18.72
CA LEU A 27 12.48 2.37 -20.12
C LEU A 27 11.14 3.03 -20.47
N ARG A 28 10.17 3.01 -19.55
CA ARG A 28 8.89 3.69 -19.76
C ARG A 28 9.03 5.22 -19.74
N TYR A 29 9.98 5.75 -18.98
CA TYR A 29 10.26 7.18 -18.96
C TYR A 29 10.85 7.67 -20.30
N ASP A 30 11.81 6.93 -20.87
CA ASP A 30 12.47 7.30 -22.12
C ASP A 30 11.60 7.05 -23.37
N TYR A 31 10.93 5.90 -23.46
CA TYR A 31 10.21 5.47 -24.67
C TYR A 31 8.68 5.67 -24.59
N GLY A 32 8.13 5.98 -23.41
CA GLY A 32 6.70 5.85 -23.11
C GLY A 32 6.03 7.09 -22.55
N GLN A 33 6.56 8.30 -22.81
CA GLN A 33 6.08 9.55 -22.18
C GLN A 33 4.57 9.80 -22.33
N TYR A 34 3.97 9.49 -23.49
CA TYR A 34 2.52 9.66 -23.69
C TYR A 34 1.66 8.77 -22.78
N THR A 35 2.21 7.62 -22.35
CA THR A 35 1.54 6.70 -21.42
C THR A 35 1.75 7.06 -19.95
N TRP A 36 2.58 8.08 -19.65
CA TRP A 36 2.89 8.51 -18.29
C TRP A 36 1.85 9.52 -17.80
N ARG A 37 0.67 9.03 -17.44
CA ARG A 37 -0.45 9.87 -16.98
C ARG A 37 -1.19 9.21 -15.83
N ALA A 38 -1.74 10.02 -14.93
CA ALA A 38 -2.53 9.57 -13.78
C ALA A 38 -3.91 8.96 -14.15
N SER A 39 -4.21 8.83 -15.45
CA SER A 39 -5.44 8.23 -16.01
C SER A 39 -6.70 8.57 -15.20
N SER A 40 -6.94 9.86 -14.97
CA SER A 40 -8.03 10.31 -14.10
C SER A 40 -9.39 10.02 -14.72
N SER A 41 -10.21 9.24 -14.03
CA SER A 41 -11.61 8.98 -14.40
C SER A 41 -12.60 9.99 -13.81
N GLN A 42 -12.11 11.13 -13.28
CA GLN A 42 -12.95 12.14 -12.59
C GLN A 42 -13.88 12.90 -13.53
N MET A 43 -13.47 13.06 -14.78
CA MET A 43 -14.27 13.77 -15.77
C MET A 43 -15.53 12.98 -16.15
N LEU A 44 -15.44 11.63 -16.19
CA LEU A 44 -16.55 10.77 -16.62
C LEU A 44 -17.63 10.61 -15.55
N ASP A 45 -17.24 10.69 -14.28
CA ASP A 45 -18.18 10.66 -13.17
C ASP A 45 -17.56 11.42 -11.97
N LYS A 46 -18.26 12.44 -11.50
CA LYS A 46 -17.83 13.26 -10.36
C LYS A 46 -18.39 12.77 -9.04
N ARG A 47 -19.43 11.90 -9.04
CA ARG A 47 -20.12 11.49 -7.82
C ARG A 47 -19.20 10.66 -6.92
N GLY A 48 -18.96 11.17 -5.71
CA GLY A 48 -18.17 10.49 -4.67
C GLY A 48 -16.66 10.42 -4.92
N MET A 49 -16.15 10.81 -6.09
CA MET A 49 -14.72 10.65 -6.41
C MET A 49 -13.81 11.41 -5.45
N VAL A 50 -14.20 12.62 -5.04
CA VAL A 50 -13.39 13.44 -4.12
C VAL A 50 -13.25 12.76 -2.75
N ILE A 51 -14.34 12.21 -2.20
CA ILE A 51 -14.33 11.58 -0.88
C ILE A 51 -13.51 10.27 -0.93
N TRP A 52 -13.83 9.38 -1.87
CA TRP A 52 -13.17 8.09 -1.98
C TRP A 52 -11.69 8.22 -2.35
N SER A 53 -11.35 9.14 -3.25
CA SER A 53 -9.96 9.41 -3.65
C SER A 53 -9.15 10.01 -2.50
N ASN A 54 -9.71 10.98 -1.76
CA ASN A 54 -9.00 11.59 -0.64
C ASN A 54 -8.76 10.60 0.49
N LEU A 55 -9.76 9.78 0.84
CA LEU A 55 -9.61 8.72 1.85
C LEU A 55 -8.51 7.72 1.48
N PHE A 56 -8.47 7.30 0.20
CA PHE A 56 -7.44 6.40 -0.28
C PHE A 56 -6.04 7.04 -0.27
N HIS A 57 -5.88 8.28 -0.76
CA HIS A 57 -4.58 8.93 -0.86
C HIS A 57 -4.01 9.35 0.49
N ILE A 58 -4.85 9.89 1.39
CA ILE A 58 -4.40 10.24 2.75
C ILE A 58 -3.99 8.98 3.50
N GLY A 59 -4.76 7.89 3.36
CA GLY A 59 -4.44 6.60 3.95
C GLY A 59 -3.12 6.02 3.41
N ILE A 60 -2.98 5.90 2.08
CA ILE A 60 -1.80 5.27 1.47
C ILE A 60 -0.52 6.08 1.70
N LEU A 61 -0.59 7.42 1.70
CA LEU A 61 0.56 8.28 2.01
C LEU A 61 0.96 8.13 3.48
N GLY A 62 -0.02 8.05 4.39
CA GLY A 62 0.24 7.76 5.80
C GLY A 62 0.94 6.41 6.00
N ILE A 63 0.49 5.36 5.30
CA ILE A 63 1.12 4.03 5.33
C ILE A 63 2.53 4.08 4.74
N PHE A 64 2.71 4.77 3.61
CA PHE A 64 4.01 4.90 2.93
C PHE A 64 5.05 5.55 3.83
N PHE A 65 4.73 6.71 4.42
CA PHE A 65 5.63 7.36 5.37
C PHE A 65 5.82 6.52 6.64
N GLY A 66 4.76 5.87 7.13
CA GLY A 66 4.84 4.93 8.25
C GLY A 66 5.82 3.78 8.00
N HIS A 67 5.81 3.18 6.80
CA HIS A 67 6.75 2.12 6.42
C HIS A 67 8.16 2.65 6.20
N LEU A 68 8.30 3.79 5.51
CA LEU A 68 9.60 4.41 5.25
C LEU A 68 10.32 4.71 6.56
N PHE A 69 9.66 5.40 7.50
CA PHE A 69 10.24 5.70 8.80
C PHE A 69 10.29 4.47 9.71
N GLY A 70 9.39 3.50 9.58
CA GLY A 70 9.42 2.25 10.35
C GLY A 70 10.65 1.39 10.05
N HIS A 71 10.95 1.16 8.76
CA HIS A 71 12.05 0.29 8.34
C HIS A 71 13.41 1.02 8.31
N VAL A 72 13.48 2.26 7.84
CA VAL A 72 14.74 3.01 7.71
C VAL A 72 15.28 3.43 9.07
N LYS A 73 14.40 3.79 10.02
CA LYS A 73 14.80 4.34 11.33
C LYS A 73 15.21 3.29 12.37
N ARG A 74 15.27 2.02 11.97
CA ARG A 74 15.79 0.91 12.80
C ARG A 74 17.32 0.80 12.75
N ARG A 75 17.96 1.16 11.63
CA ARG A 75 19.38 0.82 11.40
C ARG A 75 20.38 1.99 11.55
N THR A 76 19.95 3.25 11.42
CA THR A 76 20.89 4.39 11.37
C THR A 76 20.78 5.31 12.60
N GLY A 77 21.44 4.90 13.69
CA GLY A 77 22.35 5.74 14.50
C GLY A 77 21.86 6.93 15.34
N MET A 78 20.81 7.69 15.00
CA MET A 78 20.61 9.00 15.66
C MET A 78 19.58 9.05 16.80
N TYR A 79 18.65 8.11 16.89
CA TYR A 79 17.51 8.17 17.83
C TYR A 79 17.28 6.88 18.63
N ALA A 80 18.31 6.07 18.83
CA ALA A 80 18.21 4.86 19.64
C ALA A 80 17.83 5.16 21.11
N TRP A 81 18.21 6.34 21.61
CA TRP A 81 17.96 6.78 22.98
C TRP A 81 16.56 7.40 23.20
N PHE A 82 15.98 8.05 22.19
CA PHE A 82 14.72 8.80 22.32
C PHE A 82 13.46 7.99 21.95
N LEU A 83 13.59 6.91 21.17
CA LEU A 83 12.45 6.12 20.71
C LEU A 83 12.73 4.62 20.89
N PRO A 84 12.37 4.04 22.05
CA PRO A 84 12.45 2.59 22.26
C PRO A 84 11.59 1.84 21.25
N VAL A 85 11.97 0.59 20.94
CA VAL A 85 11.31 -0.25 19.93
C VAL A 85 9.81 -0.38 20.20
N ALA A 86 9.42 -0.50 21.47
CA ALA A 86 8.01 -0.58 21.90
C ALA A 86 7.20 0.67 21.52
N ALA A 87 7.77 1.88 21.65
CA ALA A 87 7.10 3.12 21.29
C ALA A 87 6.91 3.26 19.77
N LYS A 88 7.91 2.84 18.98
CA LYS A 88 7.82 2.79 17.51
C LYS A 88 6.75 1.79 17.05
N GLN A 89 6.67 0.65 17.71
CA GLN A 89 5.69 -0.38 17.41
C GLN A 89 4.26 0.08 17.77
N LEU A 90 4.07 0.73 18.92
CA LEU A 90 2.78 1.29 19.32
C LEU A 90 2.31 2.38 18.34
N MET A 91 3.22 3.26 17.92
CA MET A 91 2.92 4.30 16.91
C MET A 91 2.57 3.68 15.57
N ALA A 92 3.32 2.67 15.11
CA ALA A 92 3.02 1.94 13.89
C ALA A 92 1.66 1.23 13.95
N MET A 93 1.29 0.70 15.11
CA MET A 93 0.00 0.08 15.36
C MET A 93 -1.15 1.10 15.29
N VAL A 94 -1.09 2.18 16.08
CA VAL A 94 -2.19 3.16 16.14
C VAL A 94 -2.30 3.94 14.85
N LEU A 95 -1.21 4.55 14.39
CA LEU A 95 -1.20 5.40 13.20
C LEU A 95 -1.39 4.56 11.94
N GLY A 96 -0.70 3.41 11.84
CA GLY A 96 -0.83 2.49 10.71
C GLY A 96 -2.21 1.83 10.64
N GLY A 97 -2.83 1.52 11.79
CA GLY A 97 -4.19 0.99 11.86
C GLY A 97 -5.23 2.00 11.37
N ILE A 98 -5.17 3.25 11.83
CA ILE A 98 -6.08 4.32 11.38
C ILE A 98 -5.91 4.57 9.88
N CYS A 99 -4.68 4.76 9.41
CA CYS A 99 -4.41 4.96 7.97
C CYS A 99 -4.80 3.73 7.13
N GLY A 100 -4.62 2.52 7.66
CA GLY A 100 -5.06 1.26 7.04
C GLY A 100 -6.56 1.19 6.83
N VAL A 101 -7.35 1.48 7.86
CA VAL A 101 -8.82 1.50 7.76
C VAL A 101 -9.30 2.55 6.76
N LEU A 102 -8.72 3.75 6.78
CA LEU A 102 -9.03 4.80 5.80
C LEU A 102 -8.71 4.36 4.36
N THR A 103 -7.57 3.69 4.16
CA THR A 103 -7.16 3.17 2.84
C THR A 103 -8.09 2.04 2.37
N LEU A 104 -8.52 1.15 3.27
CA LEU A 104 -9.47 0.07 2.94
C LEU A 104 -10.83 0.63 2.53
N ILE A 105 -11.38 1.56 3.30
CA ILE A 105 -12.70 2.16 3.02
C ILE A 105 -12.62 2.96 1.71
N GLY A 106 -11.56 3.76 1.53
CA GLY A 106 -11.32 4.51 0.29
C GLY A 106 -11.15 3.61 -0.94
N GLY A 107 -10.33 2.55 -0.82
CA GLY A 107 -10.05 1.59 -1.89
C GLY A 107 -11.25 0.73 -2.26
N ALA A 108 -12.01 0.23 -1.27
CA ALA A 108 -13.24 -0.52 -1.51
C ALA A 108 -14.30 0.34 -2.20
N GLY A 109 -14.46 1.60 -1.79
CA GLY A 109 -15.36 2.54 -2.46
C GLY A 109 -14.96 2.84 -3.91
N LEU A 110 -13.67 2.98 -4.19
CA LEU A 110 -13.16 3.16 -5.57
C LEU A 110 -13.38 1.91 -6.43
N LEU A 111 -13.14 0.72 -5.88
CA LEU A 111 -13.32 -0.55 -6.59
C LEU A 111 -14.80 -0.81 -6.87
N TRP A 112 -15.68 -0.62 -5.87
CA TRP A 112 -17.13 -0.70 -6.05
C TRP A 112 -17.60 0.23 -7.17
N ARG A 113 -17.09 1.47 -7.20
CA ARG A 113 -17.45 2.43 -8.24
C ARG A 113 -16.96 2.02 -9.63
N ARG A 114 -15.77 1.42 -9.75
CA ARG A 114 -15.24 0.91 -11.03
C ARG A 114 -16.03 -0.29 -11.56
N LEU A 115 -16.58 -1.13 -10.69
CA LEU A 115 -17.38 -2.30 -11.10
C LEU A 115 -18.83 -1.94 -11.41
N THR A 116 -19.44 -1.05 -10.63
CA THR A 116 -20.87 -0.76 -10.70
C THR A 116 -21.21 0.34 -11.71
N ASN A 117 -20.31 1.29 -11.97
CA ASN A 117 -20.59 2.37 -12.92
C ASN A 117 -20.21 1.98 -14.36
N GLN A 118 -21.22 1.78 -15.22
CA GLN A 118 -21.04 1.39 -16.63
C GLN A 118 -20.10 2.34 -17.42
N ARG A 119 -20.11 3.65 -17.13
CA ARG A 119 -19.26 4.64 -17.81
C ARG A 119 -17.77 4.50 -17.45
N VAL A 120 -17.50 4.19 -16.18
CA VAL A 120 -16.14 4.00 -15.67
C VAL A 120 -15.61 2.62 -16.05
N ARG A 121 -16.47 1.60 -16.06
CA ARG A 121 -16.10 0.24 -16.50
C ARG A 121 -15.76 0.18 -17.98
N ALA A 122 -16.46 0.93 -18.83
CA ALA A 122 -16.21 0.98 -20.28
C ALA A 122 -14.87 1.64 -20.65
N THR A 123 -14.31 2.48 -19.77
CA THR A 123 -13.07 3.23 -20.00
C THR A 123 -11.90 2.78 -19.13
N SER A 124 -12.14 1.88 -18.17
CA SER A 124 -11.08 1.32 -17.32
C SER A 124 -10.36 0.20 -18.05
N THR A 125 -9.04 0.18 -17.93
CA THR A 125 -8.23 -0.91 -18.46
C THR A 125 -8.11 -2.04 -17.43
N THR A 126 -7.91 -3.28 -17.89
CA THR A 126 -7.71 -4.44 -17.00
C THR A 126 -6.59 -4.23 -15.97
N PRO A 127 -5.44 -3.61 -16.32
CA PRO A 127 -4.40 -3.27 -15.35
C PRO A 127 -4.87 -2.36 -14.20
N ASP A 128 -5.79 -1.42 -14.45
CA ASP A 128 -6.32 -0.51 -13.41
C ASP A 128 -7.12 -1.27 -12.34
N ILE A 129 -7.83 -2.34 -12.74
CA ILE A 129 -8.60 -3.19 -11.83
C ILE A 129 -7.65 -4.10 -11.04
N ILE A 130 -6.65 -4.67 -11.72
CA ILE A 130 -5.67 -5.57 -11.09
C ILE A 130 -4.83 -4.84 -10.04
N ILE A 131 -4.32 -3.63 -10.34
CA ILE A 131 -3.51 -2.91 -9.35
C ILE A 131 -4.36 -2.49 -8.14
N MET A 132 -5.61 -2.09 -8.36
CA MET A 132 -6.53 -1.73 -7.26
C MET A 132 -6.88 -2.94 -6.39
N SER A 133 -7.11 -4.11 -6.99
CA SER A 133 -7.39 -5.33 -6.23
C SER A 133 -6.18 -5.80 -5.43
N ILE A 134 -4.98 -5.79 -6.02
CA ILE A 134 -3.73 -6.15 -5.34
C ILE A 134 -3.47 -5.21 -4.16
N LEU A 135 -3.65 -3.89 -4.33
CA LEU A 135 -3.46 -2.92 -3.24
C LEU A 135 -4.47 -3.14 -2.09
N LEU A 136 -5.73 -3.49 -2.41
CA LEU A 136 -6.75 -3.77 -1.41
C LEU A 136 -6.43 -5.05 -0.64
N ILE A 137 -6.02 -6.12 -1.34
CA ILE A 137 -5.56 -7.37 -0.72
C ILE A 137 -4.32 -7.12 0.15
N GLN A 138 -3.35 -6.35 -0.33
CA GLN A 138 -2.16 -6.00 0.45
C GLN A 138 -2.51 -5.24 1.73
N CYS A 139 -3.47 -4.31 1.65
CA CYS A 139 -3.92 -3.56 2.82
C CYS A 139 -4.68 -4.46 3.82
N LEU A 140 -5.51 -5.39 3.34
CA LEU A 140 -6.17 -6.40 4.18
C LEU A 140 -5.15 -7.30 4.88
N LEU A 141 -4.17 -7.83 4.13
CA LEU A 141 -3.07 -8.63 4.67
C LEU A 141 -2.26 -7.86 5.72
N GLY A 142 -2.06 -6.55 5.54
CA GLY A 142 -1.38 -5.69 6.52
C GLY A 142 -2.18 -5.46 7.81
N LEU A 143 -3.51 -5.47 7.76
CA LEU A 143 -4.38 -5.27 8.93
C LEU A 143 -4.65 -6.55 9.74
N ILE A 144 -4.56 -7.73 9.13
CA ILE A 144 -4.73 -9.02 9.83
C ILE A 144 -3.76 -9.19 11.01
N PRO A 145 -2.43 -8.96 10.88
CA PRO A 145 -1.49 -9.13 11.99
C PRO A 145 -1.68 -8.10 13.12
N TYR A 146 -2.36 -6.98 12.87
CA TYR A 146 -2.71 -6.01 13.92
C TYR A 146 -3.62 -6.62 15.00
N ARG A 147 -4.62 -7.43 14.60
CA ARG A 147 -5.53 -8.11 15.55
C ARG A 147 -4.82 -9.16 16.40
N PHE A 148 -3.83 -9.85 15.83
CA PHE A 148 -3.07 -10.88 16.53
C PHE A 148 -2.10 -10.28 17.57
N GLN A 149 -1.43 -9.17 17.23
CA GLN A 149 -0.50 -8.50 18.16
C GLN A 149 -1.23 -7.82 19.33
N HIS A 150 -2.45 -7.30 19.10
CA HIS A 150 -3.28 -6.70 20.14
C HIS A 150 -3.80 -7.73 21.18
N SER A 151 -3.97 -9.00 20.79
CA SER A 151 -4.26 -10.09 21.73
C SER A 151 -3.06 -10.44 22.62
N ILE A 152 -1.85 -10.42 22.08
CA ILE A 152 -0.62 -10.73 22.84
C ILE A 152 -0.33 -9.66 23.90
N LEU A 153 -0.59 -8.38 23.61
CA LEU A 153 -0.42 -7.29 24.58
C LEU A 153 -1.43 -7.31 25.74
N MET A 154 -2.59 -7.96 25.57
CA MET A 154 -3.57 -8.13 26.66
C MET A 154 -3.28 -9.35 27.54
N VAL A 155 -2.51 -10.33 27.05
CA VAL A 155 -2.07 -11.50 27.84
C VAL A 155 -0.75 -11.23 28.59
N ALA A 156 0.04 -10.25 28.13
CA ALA A 156 1.31 -9.85 28.74
C ALA A 156 1.20 -8.74 29.81
N LYS A 157 -0.01 -8.41 30.27
CA LYS A 157 -0.29 -7.57 31.44
C LYS A 157 -0.94 -8.42 32.53
#